data_AF-A0A0F8Z260-F1
#
_entry.id   AF-A0A0F8Z260-F1
#
_cell.length_a   1.000
_cell.length_b   1.000
_cell.length_c   1.000
_cell.angle_alpha   90.00
_cell.angle_beta   90.00
_cell.angle_gamma   90.00
#
_symmetry.space_group_name_H-M   'P 1'
#
loop_
_entity.id
_entity.type
_entity.pdbx_description
1 polymer ?
#
loop_
_entity_poly.entity_id
_entity_poly.type
_entity_poly.pdbx_seq_one_letter_code
_entity_poly.pdbx_strand_id
1 'polypeptide(L)'
;MTDQTATEPVADAPEPAPEPEVTPEVEAAEPVEPEGDEPTPEPEAPEPDQPVVQPDPLDELAALADALPEQDTVEVEVNGLKFRVPAAVGKDGYMKDADYTRKSQENADVARTLESDREAFKQQVQNQGQHIADLGELSHTDKLLEDFRQVDFQQLQQEDPDQAQQLHFRFQKLRDTREQIVGRIQKREYDSRVQAERETADRKNRLTATLARDIPNYSPTKHTQMEELAVSFGIKPEALAAYAEGPHYQILDLALLGAEVLKRKRVATAQPAPKPVKPVPKATGGGTPATGPSDKQGVDAWMRSRKQQL
;
A
#
# COMPACT_ATOMS: atom_id res chain seq x y z
N MET A 1 43.81 22.48 -57.80
CA MET A 1 42.73 21.49 -57.72
C MET A 1 41.60 22.17 -56.97
N THR A 2 40.75 23.02 -57.60
CA THR A 2 39.53 22.69 -58.40
C THR A 2 38.65 21.71 -57.63
N ASP A 3 37.41 21.99 -57.20
CA ASP A 3 36.27 22.78 -57.74
C ASP A 3 35.30 23.05 -56.54
N GLN A 4 34.63 24.18 -56.27
CA GLN A 4 33.52 24.88 -56.99
C GLN A 4 32.38 23.92 -57.44
N THR A 5 31.07 24.16 -57.49
CA THR A 5 30.07 25.21 -57.16
C THR A 5 28.69 24.60 -57.51
N ALA A 6 27.60 25.10 -56.89
CA ALA A 6 26.18 25.19 -57.37
C ALA A 6 25.22 24.92 -56.18
N THR A 7 24.42 25.84 -55.61
CA THR A 7 23.73 27.09 -56.06
C THR A 7 22.56 26.87 -57.02
N GLU A 8 21.35 27.03 -56.46
CA GLU A 8 20.06 27.55 -56.99
C GLU A 8 19.18 26.73 -57.96
N PRO A 9 17.85 27.05 -58.12
CA PRO A 9 17.12 28.25 -57.63
C PRO A 9 15.77 28.05 -56.91
N VAL A 10 15.34 29.18 -56.33
CA VAL A 10 14.04 29.60 -55.81
C VAL A 10 13.03 29.92 -56.93
N ALA A 11 11.74 29.65 -56.70
CA ALA A 11 10.50 30.38 -57.13
C ALA A 11 9.32 29.38 -57.01
N ASP A 12 8.09 29.66 -56.57
CA ASP A 12 7.31 30.88 -56.40
C ASP A 12 6.12 30.55 -55.47
N ALA A 13 5.56 31.56 -54.80
CA ALA A 13 4.41 31.47 -53.89
C ALA A 13 3.08 31.27 -54.65
N PRO A 14 1.95 31.07 -53.95
CA PRO A 14 1.19 32.27 -53.55
C PRO A 14 0.57 32.22 -52.13
N GLU A 15 0.18 33.43 -51.74
CA GLU A 15 -0.25 34.01 -50.47
C GLU A 15 -1.36 33.36 -49.61
N PRO A 16 -1.46 33.81 -48.33
CA PRO A 16 -2.33 33.28 -47.29
C PRO A 16 -3.70 33.99 -47.20
N ALA A 17 -4.67 33.35 -46.54
CA ALA A 17 -5.96 33.95 -46.18
C ALA A 17 -6.29 33.65 -44.70
N PRO A 18 -7.07 34.52 -44.01
CA PRO A 18 -6.68 35.06 -42.71
C PRO A 18 -7.42 34.48 -41.49
N GLU A 19 -6.79 34.66 -40.33
CA GLU A 19 -7.34 34.53 -38.97
C GLU A 19 -8.34 35.66 -38.65
N PRO A 20 -9.30 35.43 -37.75
CA PRO A 20 -9.82 36.53 -36.92
C PRO A 20 -9.44 36.36 -35.44
N GLU A 21 -8.67 37.36 -35.02
CA GLU A 21 -8.36 37.80 -33.66
C GLU A 21 -9.62 38.41 -33.00
N VAL A 22 -9.98 38.02 -31.77
CA VAL A 22 -10.69 38.90 -30.82
C VAL A 22 -10.32 38.51 -29.37
N THR A 23 -9.60 39.40 -28.72
CA THR A 23 -9.30 39.47 -27.27
C THR A 23 -10.50 39.90 -26.41
N PRO A 24 -10.44 39.71 -25.07
CA PRO A 24 -11.58 39.70 -24.15
C PRO A 24 -11.89 41.08 -23.51
N GLU A 25 -13.13 41.30 -23.09
CA GLU A 25 -13.54 42.47 -22.28
C GLU A 25 -14.50 42.05 -21.14
N VAL A 26 -14.38 42.72 -20.00
CA VAL A 26 -14.89 42.38 -18.66
C VAL A 26 -15.83 43.50 -18.19
N GLU A 27 -17.06 43.20 -17.73
CA GLU A 27 -17.86 44.12 -16.87
C GLU A 27 -19.08 43.33 -16.30
N ALA A 28 -19.13 42.91 -15.04
CA ALA A 28 -19.52 43.59 -13.78
C ALA A 28 -21.04 43.65 -13.46
N ALA A 29 -21.37 43.12 -12.26
CA ALA A 29 -22.45 43.45 -11.30
C ALA A 29 -23.94 43.06 -11.56
N GLU A 30 -24.41 42.04 -10.79
CA GLU A 30 -25.56 41.96 -9.83
C GLU A 30 -26.90 42.74 -10.04
N PRO A 31 -28.00 42.44 -9.32
CA PRO A 31 -28.75 41.18 -9.09
C PRO A 31 -30.30 41.39 -9.23
N VAL A 32 -31.12 40.36 -9.46
CA VAL A 32 -32.60 40.48 -9.29
C VAL A 32 -33.24 39.17 -8.80
N GLU A 33 -33.76 39.18 -7.57
CA GLU A 33 -34.86 38.35 -7.06
C GLU A 33 -36.13 39.24 -6.96
N PRO A 34 -37.34 38.73 -6.60
CA PRO A 34 -38.17 37.74 -7.27
C PRO A 34 -39.62 38.29 -7.46
N GLU A 35 -40.37 37.88 -8.49
CA GLU A 35 -41.79 38.25 -8.61
C GLU A 35 -42.69 37.05 -8.92
N GLY A 36 -43.77 36.97 -8.15
CA GLY A 36 -45.10 36.94 -8.77
C GLY A 36 -45.79 35.59 -8.86
N ASP A 37 -46.34 35.17 -7.73
CA ASP A 37 -47.48 34.25 -7.61
C ASP A 37 -48.69 34.80 -8.39
N GLU A 38 -49.29 34.01 -9.29
CA GLU A 38 -50.69 34.19 -9.71
C GLU A 38 -51.43 32.83 -9.73
N PRO A 39 -52.60 32.72 -9.08
CA PRO A 39 -53.34 31.48 -8.86
C PRO A 39 -54.57 31.33 -9.75
N THR A 40 -55.05 30.10 -9.98
CA THR A 40 -56.48 29.67 -10.00
C THR A 40 -56.61 28.19 -10.44
N PRO A 41 -57.74 27.48 -10.24
CA PRO A 41 -58.88 27.73 -9.35
C PRO A 41 -59.30 26.52 -8.47
N GLU A 42 -60.07 26.86 -7.45
CA GLU A 42 -60.79 26.04 -6.48
C GLU A 42 -62.04 25.38 -7.09
N PRO A 43 -62.42 24.15 -6.69
CA PRO A 43 -63.79 23.69 -6.79
C PRO A 43 -64.43 23.45 -5.41
N GLU A 44 -65.55 24.16 -5.22
CA GLU A 44 -66.79 23.82 -4.50
C GLU A 44 -66.74 22.78 -3.36
N ALA A 45 -67.06 23.27 -2.16
CA ALA A 45 -67.45 22.50 -1.00
C ALA A 45 -68.85 21.86 -1.13
N PRO A 46 -69.08 20.75 -0.41
CA PRO A 46 -70.36 20.51 0.23
C PRO A 46 -70.19 20.42 1.76
N GLU A 47 -70.99 21.19 2.50
CA GLU A 47 -71.33 20.95 3.91
C GLU A 47 -72.51 19.95 4.01
N PRO A 48 -72.88 19.42 5.19
CA PRO A 48 -72.06 18.95 6.32
C PRO A 48 -72.56 17.57 6.83
N ASP A 49 -71.74 16.78 7.55
CA ASP A 49 -72.29 15.75 8.45
C ASP A 49 -71.36 15.40 9.63
N GLN A 50 -71.83 15.77 10.83
CA GLN A 50 -71.57 15.25 12.19
C GLN A 50 -70.14 15.19 12.80
N PRO A 51 -69.98 15.53 14.10
CA PRO A 51 -68.70 15.48 14.79
C PRO A 51 -68.31 14.04 15.15
N VAL A 52 -67.18 13.56 14.62
CA VAL A 52 -66.52 12.34 15.12
C VAL A 52 -65.52 12.76 16.20
N VAL A 53 -65.78 12.36 17.44
CA VAL A 53 -64.82 12.46 18.55
C VAL A 53 -63.67 11.50 18.27
N GLN A 54 -62.50 12.00 17.92
CA GLN A 54 -61.27 11.19 17.85
C GLN A 54 -60.70 11.04 19.27
N PRO A 55 -60.35 9.82 19.72
CA PRO A 55 -59.64 9.62 20.98
C PRO A 55 -58.22 10.21 20.92
N ASP A 56 -57.69 10.59 22.08
CA ASP A 56 -56.33 11.12 22.22
C ASP A 56 -55.31 10.02 21.81
N PRO A 57 -54.31 10.30 20.95
CA PRO A 57 -53.35 9.30 20.48
C PRO A 57 -52.57 8.59 21.61
N LEU A 58 -52.56 9.14 22.83
CA LEU A 58 -52.03 8.48 24.02
C LEU A 58 -52.85 7.27 24.48
N ASP A 59 -54.18 7.33 24.39
CA ASP A 59 -55.08 6.25 24.83
C ASP A 59 -55.06 5.05 23.87
N GLU A 60 -54.85 5.32 22.58
CA GLU A 60 -54.75 4.27 21.55
C GLU A 60 -53.43 3.48 21.67
N LEU A 61 -52.35 4.14 22.10
CA LEU A 61 -51.07 3.51 22.42
C LEU A 61 -51.13 2.67 23.71
N ALA A 62 -51.87 3.13 24.72
CA ALA A 62 -52.07 2.38 25.97
C ALA A 62 -52.90 1.10 25.75
N ALA A 63 -53.94 1.17 24.91
CA ALA A 63 -54.77 0.02 24.56
C ALA A 63 -54.01 -1.04 23.73
N LEU A 64 -53.07 -0.64 22.88
CA LEU A 64 -52.21 -1.57 22.13
C LEU A 64 -51.19 -2.29 23.02
N ALA A 65 -50.73 -1.64 24.09
CA ALA A 65 -49.76 -2.22 25.02
C ALA A 65 -50.34 -3.35 25.89
N ASP A 66 -51.65 -3.29 26.20
CA ASP A 66 -52.36 -4.27 27.03
C ASP A 66 -52.85 -5.50 26.23
N ALA A 67 -52.78 -5.44 24.90
CA ALA A 67 -53.27 -6.49 24.00
C ALA A 67 -52.21 -7.51 23.54
N LEU A 68 -50.96 -7.40 24.01
CA LEU A 68 -49.86 -8.31 23.67
C LEU A 68 -49.76 -9.46 24.70
N PRO A 69 -49.63 -10.73 24.26
CA PRO A 69 -49.46 -11.85 25.19
C PRO A 69 -48.16 -11.69 26.00
N GLU A 70 -48.27 -11.77 27.33
CA GLU A 70 -47.19 -11.49 28.30
C GLU A 70 -45.91 -12.36 28.15
N GLN A 71 -45.89 -13.36 27.27
CA GLN A 71 -44.83 -14.38 27.28
C GLN A 71 -43.63 -14.09 26.37
N ASP A 72 -43.63 -13.06 25.52
CA ASP A 72 -42.47 -12.71 24.68
C ASP A 72 -42.31 -11.18 24.52
N THR A 73 -42.38 -10.42 25.61
CA THR A 73 -42.11 -8.96 25.57
C THR A 73 -40.91 -8.61 26.45
N VAL A 74 -40.06 -7.70 25.96
CA VAL A 74 -38.90 -7.17 26.68
C VAL A 74 -39.12 -5.69 26.90
N GLU A 75 -38.84 -5.22 28.12
CA GLU A 75 -38.83 -3.79 28.43
C GLU A 75 -37.56 -3.16 27.84
N VAL A 76 -37.75 -2.29 26.86
CA VAL A 76 -36.67 -1.52 26.23
C VAL A 76 -36.82 -0.06 26.67
N GLU A 77 -35.75 0.49 27.23
CA GLU A 77 -35.69 1.90 27.62
C GLU A 77 -35.07 2.72 26.49
N VAL A 78 -35.86 3.65 25.93
CA VAL A 78 -35.41 4.58 24.88
C VAL A 78 -35.66 5.99 25.39
N ASN A 79 -34.59 6.81 25.49
CA ASN A 79 -34.67 8.21 25.93
C ASN A 79 -35.36 8.43 27.31
N GLY A 80 -35.16 7.51 28.25
CA GLY A 80 -35.72 7.60 29.62
C GLY A 80 -37.19 7.21 29.75
N LEU A 81 -37.82 6.74 28.67
CA LEU A 81 -39.18 6.21 28.64
C LEU A 81 -39.15 4.70 28.39
N LYS A 82 -39.88 3.93 29.21
CA LYS A 82 -39.90 2.47 29.17
C LYS A 82 -41.04 1.97 28.28
N PHE A 83 -40.70 1.19 27.25
CA PHE A 83 -41.67 0.60 26.33
C PHE A 83 -41.63 -0.92 26.42
N ARG A 84 -42.81 -1.54 26.46
CA ARG A 84 -42.97 -3.01 26.41
C ARG A 84 -43.14 -3.42 24.95
N VAL A 85 -42.10 -4.03 24.38
CA VAL A 85 -42.04 -4.36 22.94
C VAL A 85 -41.85 -5.88 22.80
N PRO A 86 -42.41 -6.54 21.77
CA PRO A 86 -42.10 -7.95 21.50
C PRO A 86 -40.59 -8.21 21.47
N ALA A 87 -40.14 -9.28 22.12
CA ALA A 87 -38.72 -9.60 22.36
C ALA A 87 -37.91 -9.67 21.06
N ALA A 88 -38.53 -10.13 19.96
CA ALA A 88 -37.93 -10.15 18.63
C ALA A 88 -37.62 -8.73 18.11
N VAL A 89 -38.52 -7.77 18.32
CA VAL A 89 -38.38 -6.40 17.82
C VAL A 89 -37.44 -5.57 18.70
N GLY A 90 -37.48 -5.75 20.03
CA GLY A 90 -36.57 -5.06 20.95
C GLY A 90 -35.11 -5.45 20.76
N LYS A 91 -34.84 -6.75 20.53
CA LYS A 91 -33.49 -7.26 20.25
C LYS A 91 -32.99 -6.83 18.87
N ASP A 92 -33.85 -6.89 17.85
CA ASP A 92 -33.50 -6.44 16.49
C ASP A 92 -33.29 -4.92 16.43
N GLY A 93 -34.08 -4.12 17.17
CA GLY A 93 -33.90 -2.68 17.29
C GLY A 93 -32.58 -2.33 17.97
N TYR A 94 -32.29 -2.94 19.12
CA TYR A 94 -31.01 -2.72 19.83
C TYR A 94 -29.79 -3.20 19.02
N MET A 95 -29.89 -4.32 18.30
CA MET A 95 -28.83 -4.77 17.38
C MET A 95 -28.63 -3.80 16.22
N LYS A 96 -29.71 -3.27 15.63
CA LYS A 96 -29.64 -2.24 14.59
C LYS A 96 -29.00 -0.96 15.11
N ASP A 97 -29.37 -0.49 16.29
CA ASP A 97 -28.83 0.75 16.87
C ASP A 97 -27.34 0.61 17.23
N ALA A 98 -26.94 -0.56 17.73
CA ALA A 98 -25.53 -0.89 17.95
C ALA A 98 -24.74 -0.93 16.63
N ASP A 99 -25.30 -1.52 15.57
CA ASP A 99 -24.69 -1.56 14.24
C ASP A 99 -24.63 -0.17 13.59
N TYR A 100 -25.67 0.66 13.73
CA TYR A 100 -25.66 2.05 13.26
C TYR A 100 -24.65 2.89 13.99
N THR A 101 -24.51 2.72 15.31
CA THR A 101 -23.51 3.42 16.11
C THR A 101 -22.11 3.01 15.68
N ARG A 102 -21.86 1.70 15.53
CA ARG A 102 -20.56 1.19 15.04
C ARG A 102 -20.26 1.70 13.63
N LYS A 103 -21.21 1.60 12.69
CA LYS A 103 -21.05 2.06 11.31
C LYS A 103 -20.86 3.58 11.23
N SER A 104 -21.53 4.34 12.09
CA SER A 104 -21.34 5.79 12.19
C SER A 104 -19.94 6.12 12.70
N GLN A 105 -19.45 5.40 13.71
CA GLN A 105 -18.07 5.52 14.20
C GLN A 105 -17.05 5.13 13.12
N GLU A 106 -17.23 4.00 12.44
CA GLU A 106 -16.38 3.56 11.33
C GLU A 106 -16.36 4.59 10.19
N ASN A 107 -17.52 5.13 9.81
CA ASN A 107 -17.61 6.19 8.81
C ASN A 107 -16.90 7.47 9.27
N ALA A 108 -17.02 7.85 10.55
CA ALA A 108 -16.34 9.00 11.10
C ALA A 108 -14.82 8.80 11.13
N ASP A 109 -14.34 7.59 11.44
CA ASP A 109 -12.92 7.23 11.42
C ASP A 109 -12.36 7.21 9.99
N VAL A 110 -13.11 6.67 9.03
CA VAL A 110 -12.76 6.72 7.61
C VAL A 110 -12.73 8.17 7.10
N ALA A 111 -13.70 9.00 7.47
CA ALA A 111 -13.71 10.41 7.10
C ALA A 111 -12.49 11.14 7.69
N ARG A 112 -12.15 10.86 8.94
CA ARG A 112 -11.00 11.47 9.62
C ARG A 112 -9.67 11.07 8.98
N THR A 113 -9.49 9.79 8.68
CA THR A 113 -8.28 9.27 8.03
C THR A 113 -8.12 9.84 6.62
N LEU A 114 -9.20 9.85 5.84
CA LEU A 114 -9.19 10.44 4.49
C LEU A 114 -8.87 11.93 4.52
N GLU A 115 -9.40 12.68 5.50
CA GLU A 115 -9.08 14.09 5.64
C GLU A 115 -7.61 14.30 6.02
N SER A 116 -7.08 13.50 6.95
CA SER A 116 -5.65 13.57 7.29
C SER A 116 -4.74 13.22 6.10
N ASP A 117 -5.13 12.26 5.27
CA ASP A 117 -4.37 11.87 4.08
C ASP A 117 -4.40 12.99 3.02
N ARG A 118 -5.56 13.65 2.85
CA ARG A 118 -5.68 14.81 1.96
C ARG A 118 -4.82 15.98 2.43
N GLU A 119 -4.83 16.28 3.72
CA GLU A 119 -3.99 17.33 4.29
C GLU A 119 -2.51 17.02 4.10
N ALA A 120 -2.08 15.79 4.39
CA ALA A 120 -0.70 15.35 4.19
C ALA A 120 -0.28 15.44 2.72
N PHE A 121 -1.13 14.96 1.80
CA PHE A 121 -0.87 15.04 0.36
C PHE A 121 -0.78 16.50 -0.13
N LYS A 122 -1.70 17.36 0.33
CA LYS A 122 -1.68 18.79 -0.01
C LYS A 122 -0.39 19.45 0.46
N GLN A 123 0.04 19.18 1.68
CA GLN A 123 1.31 19.68 2.21
C GLN A 123 2.50 19.17 1.39
N GLN A 124 2.51 17.90 1.01
CA GLN A 124 3.56 17.32 0.17
C GLN A 124 3.64 18.00 -1.19
N VAL A 125 2.50 18.18 -1.87
CA VAL A 125 2.45 18.88 -3.17
C VAL A 125 2.89 20.33 -3.04
N GLN A 126 2.45 21.04 -1.99
CA GLN A 126 2.89 22.41 -1.73
C GLN A 126 4.41 22.50 -1.50
N ASN A 127 4.97 21.60 -0.69
CA ASN A 127 6.41 21.56 -0.41
C ASN A 127 7.23 21.28 -1.68
N GLN A 128 6.77 20.35 -2.53
CA GLN A 128 7.41 20.06 -3.81
C GLN A 128 7.30 21.24 -4.79
N GLY A 129 6.11 21.86 -4.88
CA GLY A 129 5.90 23.04 -5.72
C GLY A 129 6.82 24.20 -5.33
N GLN A 130 6.96 24.46 -4.03
CA GLN A 130 7.90 25.48 -3.53
C GLN A 130 9.35 25.13 -3.83
N HIS A 131 9.73 23.85 -3.74
CA HIS A 131 11.08 23.43 -4.09
C HIS A 131 11.40 23.66 -5.57
N ILE A 132 10.47 23.32 -6.46
CA ILE A 132 10.61 23.57 -7.90
C ILE A 132 10.66 25.09 -8.18
N ALA A 133 9.83 25.87 -7.49
CA ALA A 133 9.85 27.32 -7.60
C ALA A 133 11.21 27.91 -7.18
N ASP A 134 11.79 27.44 -6.07
CA ASP A 134 13.11 27.87 -5.61
C ASP A 134 14.22 27.52 -6.61
N LEU A 135 14.17 26.33 -7.23
CA LEU A 135 15.12 25.94 -8.28
C LEU A 135 14.98 26.80 -9.54
N GLY A 136 13.74 27.14 -9.91
CA GLY A 136 13.45 28.07 -11.01
C GLY A 136 13.97 29.47 -10.73
N GLU A 137 13.73 30.00 -9.52
CA GLU A 137 14.22 31.30 -9.07
C GLU A 137 15.75 31.31 -9.07
N LEU A 138 16.40 30.27 -8.55
CA LEU A 138 17.86 30.12 -8.56
C LEU A 138 18.41 30.15 -9.99
N SER A 139 17.84 29.35 -10.90
CA SER A 139 18.27 29.31 -12.30
C SER A 139 18.08 30.66 -13.00
N HIS A 140 17.00 31.38 -12.69
CA HIS A 140 16.76 32.72 -13.21
C HIS A 140 17.78 33.73 -12.68
N THR A 141 18.01 33.76 -11.37
CA THR A 141 19.01 34.64 -10.74
C THR A 141 20.42 34.34 -11.26
N ASP A 142 20.77 33.07 -11.47
CA ASP A 142 22.06 32.66 -12.05
C ASP A 142 22.23 33.20 -13.47
N LYS A 143 21.18 33.17 -14.31
CA LYS A 143 21.22 33.77 -15.66
C LYS A 143 21.44 35.28 -15.59
N LEU A 144 20.73 35.97 -14.70
CA LEU A 144 20.91 37.42 -14.52
C LEU A 144 22.33 37.76 -14.03
N LEU A 145 22.93 36.92 -13.18
CA LEU A 145 24.31 37.08 -12.74
C LEU A 145 25.32 36.78 -13.85
N GLU A 146 25.00 35.90 -14.80
CA GLU A 146 25.82 35.61 -15.97
C GLU A 146 26.03 36.86 -16.83
N ASP A 147 24.98 37.67 -17.00
CA ASP A 147 25.02 38.92 -17.77
C ASP A 147 26.06 39.91 -17.21
N PHE A 148 26.35 39.84 -15.90
CA PHE A 148 27.38 40.69 -15.27
C PHE A 148 28.81 40.15 -15.41
N ARG A 149 29.02 38.92 -15.87
CA ARG A 149 30.38 38.37 -16.03
C ARG A 149 31.20 39.09 -17.10
N GLN A 150 30.53 39.68 -18.08
CA GLN A 150 31.17 40.40 -19.18
C GLN A 150 31.35 41.89 -18.87
N VAL A 151 30.85 42.38 -17.73
CA VAL A 151 30.91 43.79 -17.35
C VAL A 151 32.26 44.08 -16.69
N ASP A 152 33.08 44.92 -17.32
CA ASP A 152 34.27 45.49 -16.68
C ASP A 152 33.87 46.68 -15.81
N PHE A 153 33.61 46.42 -14.53
CA PHE A 153 33.24 47.45 -13.57
C PHE A 153 34.35 48.49 -13.36
N GLN A 154 35.62 48.14 -13.54
CA GLN A 154 36.72 49.07 -13.32
C GLN A 154 36.80 50.09 -14.46
N GLN A 155 36.63 49.63 -15.70
CA GLN A 155 36.55 50.52 -16.86
C GLN A 155 35.28 51.37 -16.79
N LEU A 156 34.12 50.76 -16.51
CA LEU A 156 32.85 51.48 -16.40
C LEU A 156 32.88 52.55 -15.31
N GLN A 157 33.54 52.29 -14.17
CA GLN A 157 33.68 53.29 -13.10
C GLN A 157 34.49 54.52 -13.53
N GLN A 158 35.39 54.40 -14.51
CA GLN A 158 36.18 55.51 -15.05
C GLN A 158 35.43 56.29 -16.13
N GLU A 159 34.60 55.60 -16.92
CA GLU A 159 33.80 56.18 -18.02
C GLU A 159 32.50 56.82 -17.51
N ASP A 160 31.74 56.09 -16.68
CA ASP A 160 30.48 56.50 -16.07
C ASP A 160 30.35 55.97 -14.62
N PRO A 161 30.80 56.74 -13.62
CA PRO A 161 30.74 56.37 -12.21
C PRO A 161 29.33 56.07 -11.69
N ASP A 162 28.32 56.81 -12.18
CA ASP A 162 26.94 56.68 -11.69
C ASP A 162 26.31 55.38 -12.21
N GLN A 163 26.51 55.07 -13.50
CA GLN A 163 26.07 53.80 -14.08
C GLN A 163 26.77 52.60 -13.44
N ALA A 164 28.09 52.71 -13.20
CA ALA A 164 28.84 51.66 -12.52
C ALA A 164 28.29 51.36 -11.12
N GLN A 165 27.97 52.39 -10.34
CA GLN A 165 27.39 52.23 -9.01
C GLN A 165 26.02 51.53 -9.07
N GLN A 166 25.17 51.89 -10.02
CA GLN A 166 23.84 51.27 -10.18
C GLN A 166 23.94 49.78 -10.55
N LEU A 167 24.81 49.44 -11.51
CA LEU A 167 25.03 48.05 -11.90
C LEU A 167 25.65 47.24 -10.78
N HIS A 168 26.61 47.81 -10.04
CA HIS A 168 27.22 47.14 -8.90
C HIS A 168 26.19 46.85 -7.81
N PHE A 169 25.32 47.81 -7.49
CA PHE A 169 24.23 47.59 -6.54
C PHE A 169 23.27 46.49 -6.98
N ARG A 170 22.91 46.46 -8.27
CA ARG A 170 22.07 45.40 -8.83
C ARG A 170 22.75 44.03 -8.74
N PHE A 171 24.05 43.96 -9.07
CA PHE A 171 24.85 42.74 -8.95
C PHE A 171 24.87 42.22 -7.51
N GLN A 172 25.14 43.09 -6.53
CA GLN A 172 25.16 42.71 -5.11
C GLN A 172 23.78 42.18 -4.67
N LYS A 173 22.70 42.87 -5.03
CA LYS A 173 21.34 42.39 -4.75
C LYS A 173 21.08 41.00 -5.32
N LEU A 174 21.46 40.75 -6.57
CA LEU A 174 21.28 39.43 -7.19
C LEU A 174 22.10 38.36 -6.49
N ARG A 175 23.34 38.67 -6.07
CA ARG A 175 24.18 37.75 -5.31
C ARG A 175 23.56 37.42 -3.96
N ASP A 176 23.09 38.41 -3.23
CA ASP A 176 22.46 38.22 -1.92
C ASP A 176 21.15 37.42 -2.05
N THR A 177 20.33 37.71 -3.07
CA THR A 177 19.14 36.91 -3.41
C THR A 177 19.50 35.46 -3.71
N ARG A 178 20.54 35.23 -4.51
CA ARG A 178 21.02 33.87 -4.81
C ARG A 178 21.39 33.10 -3.55
N GLU A 179 22.14 33.72 -2.65
CA GLU A 179 22.54 33.11 -1.37
C GLU A 179 21.33 32.74 -0.51
N GLN A 180 20.32 33.62 -0.46
CA GLN A 180 19.07 33.33 0.25
C GLN A 180 18.33 32.13 -0.34
N ILE A 181 18.20 32.06 -1.67
CA ILE A 181 17.52 30.94 -2.36
C ILE A 181 18.26 29.63 -2.09
N VAL A 182 19.59 29.62 -2.21
CA VAL A 182 20.42 28.44 -1.91
C VAL A 182 20.22 27.99 -0.47
N GLY A 183 20.17 28.94 0.48
CA GLY A 183 19.88 28.63 1.89
C GLY A 183 18.51 27.99 2.09
N ARG A 184 17.46 28.47 1.40
CA ARG A 184 16.12 27.85 1.44
C ARG A 184 16.13 26.42 0.89
N ILE A 185 16.80 26.20 -0.24
CA ILE A 185 16.92 24.87 -0.86
C ILE A 185 17.62 23.90 0.09
N GLN A 186 18.80 24.26 0.60
CA GLN A 186 19.58 23.41 1.50
C GLN A 186 18.80 23.07 2.77
N LYS A 187 18.09 24.05 3.34
CA LYS A 187 17.24 23.82 4.51
C LYS A 187 16.14 22.80 4.20
N ARG A 188 15.45 22.94 3.06
CA ARG A 188 14.38 22.00 2.67
C ARG A 188 14.90 20.60 2.40
N GLU A 189 16.06 20.47 1.75
CA GLU A 189 16.71 19.17 1.54
C GLU A 189 17.10 18.50 2.85
N TYR A 190 17.64 19.27 3.79
CA TYR A 190 17.94 18.79 5.14
C TYR A 190 16.67 18.32 5.86
N ASP A 191 15.62 19.14 5.87
CA ASP A 191 14.35 18.82 6.52
C ASP A 191 13.72 17.55 5.91
N SER A 192 13.76 17.41 4.58
CA SER A 192 13.29 16.22 3.87
C SER A 192 14.08 14.97 4.25
N ARG A 193 15.41 15.06 4.36
CA ARG A 193 16.25 13.93 4.78
C ARG A 193 15.91 13.48 6.21
N VAL A 194 15.78 14.44 7.13
CA VAL A 194 15.41 14.15 8.53
C VAL A 194 14.04 13.51 8.62
N GLN A 195 13.05 13.97 7.84
CA GLN A 195 11.72 13.35 7.80
C GLN A 195 11.80 11.91 7.26
N ALA A 196 12.51 11.67 6.16
CA ALA A 196 12.67 10.33 5.60
C ALA A 196 13.37 9.35 6.57
N GLU A 197 14.38 9.83 7.30
CA GLU A 197 15.06 9.06 8.35
C GLU A 197 14.09 8.68 9.49
N ARG A 198 13.25 9.64 9.94
CA ARG A 198 12.23 9.41 10.97
C ARG A 198 11.17 8.41 10.53
N GLU A 199 10.60 8.59 9.33
CA GLU A 199 9.60 7.67 8.79
C GLU A 199 10.14 6.25 8.65
N THR A 200 11.41 6.11 8.25
CA THR A 200 12.08 4.81 8.15
C THR A 200 12.24 4.17 9.53
N ALA A 201 12.63 4.94 10.54
CA ALA A 201 12.76 4.47 11.92
C ALA A 201 11.40 4.06 12.50
N ASP A 202 10.36 4.89 12.31
CA ASP A 202 9.01 4.62 12.78
C ASP A 202 8.42 3.38 12.12
N ARG A 203 8.64 3.21 10.81
CA ARG A 203 8.23 2.00 10.08
C ARG A 203 8.90 0.76 10.64
N LYS A 204 10.21 0.78 10.90
CA LYS A 204 10.94 -0.35 11.51
C LYS A 204 10.43 -0.68 12.91
N ASN A 205 10.15 0.34 13.72
CA ASN A 205 9.62 0.17 15.07
C ASN A 205 8.22 -0.44 15.04
N ARG A 206 7.33 0.08 14.18
CA ARG A 206 5.97 -0.46 13.97
C ARG A 206 6.02 -1.91 13.48
N LEU A 207 6.85 -2.19 12.47
CA LEU A 207 7.06 -3.54 11.97
C LEU A 207 7.50 -4.46 13.11
N THR A 208 8.55 -4.11 13.86
CA THR A 208 9.05 -4.93 14.96
C THR A 208 7.99 -5.20 16.02
N ALA A 209 7.18 -4.19 16.38
CA ALA A 209 6.06 -4.35 17.31
C ALA A 209 4.98 -5.30 16.77
N THR A 210 4.62 -5.18 15.49
CA THR A 210 3.69 -6.09 14.82
C THR A 210 4.22 -7.52 14.80
N LEU A 211 5.50 -7.71 14.44
CA LEU A 211 6.13 -9.04 14.40
C LEU A 211 6.18 -9.68 15.79
N ALA A 212 6.54 -8.91 16.83
CA ALA A 212 6.58 -9.40 18.21
C ALA A 212 5.20 -9.83 18.72
N ARG A 213 4.13 -9.16 18.27
CA ARG A 213 2.75 -9.49 18.62
C ARG A 213 2.25 -10.73 17.87
N ASP A 214 2.51 -10.81 16.57
CA ASP A 214 1.84 -11.77 15.69
C ASP A 214 2.63 -13.06 15.47
N ILE A 215 3.96 -13.05 15.67
CA ILE A 215 4.83 -14.20 15.41
C ILE A 215 5.24 -14.85 16.73
N PRO A 216 4.85 -16.11 17.00
CA PRO A 216 5.27 -16.82 18.19
C PRO A 216 6.80 -16.97 18.26
N ASN A 217 7.36 -16.73 19.46
CA ASN A 217 8.81 -16.78 19.71
C ASN A 217 9.63 -15.90 18.75
N TYR A 218 9.09 -14.73 18.37
CA TYR A 218 9.82 -13.77 17.56
C TYR A 218 11.15 -13.38 18.22
N SER A 219 12.23 -13.39 17.44
CA SER A 219 13.57 -12.99 17.86
C SER A 219 14.37 -12.46 16.66
N PRO A 220 15.44 -11.69 16.88
CA PRO A 220 16.32 -11.24 15.80
C PRO A 220 16.90 -12.39 14.96
N THR A 221 17.19 -13.53 15.58
CA THR A 221 17.66 -14.73 14.89
C THR A 221 16.59 -15.29 13.96
N LYS A 222 15.35 -15.39 14.44
CA LYS A 222 14.22 -15.86 13.64
C LYS A 222 13.93 -14.92 12.46
N HIS A 223 14.03 -13.61 12.69
CA HIS A 223 13.94 -12.61 11.63
C HIS A 223 15.00 -12.83 10.54
N THR A 224 16.26 -13.02 10.93
CA THR A 224 17.36 -13.31 9.97
C THR A 224 17.08 -14.57 9.16
N GLN A 225 16.56 -15.64 9.79
CA GLN A 225 16.20 -16.87 9.07
C GLN A 225 15.05 -16.65 8.06
N MET A 226 14.10 -15.77 8.37
CA MET A 226 13.05 -15.38 7.42
C MET A 226 13.62 -14.60 6.24
N GLU A 227 14.57 -13.70 6.47
CA GLU A 227 15.26 -12.95 5.41
C GLU A 227 16.09 -13.90 4.52
N GLU A 228 16.85 -14.81 5.12
CA GLU A 228 17.62 -15.84 4.39
C GLU A 228 16.71 -16.73 3.53
N LEU A 229 15.56 -17.13 4.09
CA LEU A 229 14.56 -17.90 3.36
C LEU A 229 14.00 -17.10 2.18
N ALA A 230 13.66 -15.83 2.38
CA ALA A 230 13.19 -14.94 1.31
C ALA A 230 14.23 -14.80 0.19
N VAL A 231 15.51 -14.63 0.55
CA VAL A 231 16.63 -14.58 -0.40
C VAL A 231 16.77 -15.91 -1.15
N SER A 232 16.57 -17.05 -0.48
CA SER A 232 16.58 -18.37 -1.14
C SER A 232 15.47 -18.53 -2.21
N PHE A 233 14.38 -17.77 -2.10
CA PHE A 233 13.31 -17.68 -3.10
C PHE A 233 13.55 -16.60 -4.16
N GLY A 234 14.70 -15.91 -4.12
CA GLY A 234 15.06 -14.87 -5.09
C GLY A 234 14.58 -13.47 -4.75
N ILE A 235 14.06 -13.25 -3.53
CA ILE A 235 13.68 -11.91 -3.06
C ILE A 235 14.96 -11.16 -2.67
N LYS A 236 15.16 -9.96 -3.25
CA LYS A 236 16.32 -9.12 -2.92
C LYS A 236 16.17 -8.56 -1.49
N PRO A 237 17.25 -8.51 -0.69
CA PRO A 237 17.19 -8.00 0.69
C PRO A 237 16.74 -6.54 0.75
N GLU A 238 17.10 -5.72 -0.25
CA GLU A 238 16.67 -4.32 -0.32
C GLU A 238 15.17 -4.20 -0.54
N ALA A 239 14.59 -5.09 -1.36
CA ALA A 239 13.14 -5.11 -1.59
C ALA A 239 12.39 -5.55 -0.33
N LEU A 240 12.94 -6.51 0.41
CA LEU A 240 12.37 -6.96 1.68
C LEU A 240 12.41 -5.83 2.71
N ALA A 241 13.55 -5.14 2.88
CA ALA A 241 13.67 -4.03 3.82
C ALA A 241 12.78 -2.82 3.46
N ALA A 242 12.55 -2.57 2.16
CA ALA A 242 11.77 -1.43 1.70
C ALA A 242 10.25 -1.65 1.77
N TYR A 243 9.78 -2.86 1.45
CA TYR A 243 8.36 -3.15 1.19
C TYR A 243 7.74 -4.21 2.11
N ALA A 244 8.53 -5.00 2.85
CA ALA A 244 7.95 -6.06 3.66
C ALA A 244 7.27 -5.52 4.92
N GLU A 245 5.95 -5.61 4.91
CA GLU A 245 5.08 -5.40 6.06
C GLU A 245 4.84 -6.67 6.89
N GLY A 246 4.16 -6.53 8.04
CA GLY A 246 3.87 -7.63 8.96
C GLY A 246 3.34 -8.93 8.32
N PRO A 247 2.31 -8.87 7.44
CA PRO A 247 1.77 -10.08 6.78
C PRO A 247 2.81 -10.85 5.96
N HIS A 248 3.77 -10.17 5.35
CA HIS A 248 4.83 -10.83 4.58
C HIS A 248 5.71 -11.68 5.48
N TYR A 249 6.08 -11.18 6.66
CA TYR A 249 6.86 -11.94 7.63
C TYR A 249 6.07 -13.08 8.27
N GLN A 250 4.75 -12.96 8.40
CA GLN A 250 3.90 -14.08 8.83
C GLN A 250 3.93 -15.22 7.80
N ILE A 251 3.87 -14.88 6.50
CA ILE A 251 4.01 -15.87 5.42
C ILE A 251 5.41 -16.52 5.45
N LEU A 252 6.46 -15.73 5.65
CA LEU A 252 7.82 -16.24 5.79
C LEU A 252 7.98 -17.14 7.01
N ASP A 253 7.32 -16.83 8.12
CA ASP A 253 7.32 -17.70 9.31
C ASP A 253 6.68 -19.07 9.03
N LEU A 254 5.51 -19.06 8.39
CA LEU A 254 4.83 -20.30 7.99
C LEU A 254 5.67 -21.10 6.99
N ALA A 255 6.33 -20.43 6.05
CA ALA A 255 7.23 -21.06 5.10
C ALA A 255 8.45 -21.69 5.79
N LEU A 256 9.01 -21.00 6.80
CA LEU A 256 10.12 -21.50 7.61
C LEU A 256 9.71 -22.76 8.38
N LEU A 257 8.56 -22.73 9.05
CA LEU A 257 8.00 -23.89 9.74
C LEU A 257 7.77 -25.07 8.78
N GLY A 258 7.22 -24.79 7.59
CA GLY A 258 7.02 -25.78 6.54
C GLY A 258 8.33 -26.40 6.06
N ALA A 259 9.37 -25.59 5.83
CA ALA A 259 10.69 -26.04 5.44
C ALA A 259 11.33 -26.95 6.49
N GLU A 260 11.18 -26.64 7.78
CA GLU A 260 11.62 -27.51 8.86
C GLU A 260 10.89 -28.85 8.88
N VAL A 261 9.56 -28.84 8.73
CA VAL A 261 8.76 -30.07 8.69
C VAL A 261 9.17 -30.94 7.50
N LEU A 262 9.38 -30.35 6.32
CA LEU A 262 9.86 -31.07 5.14
C LEU A 262 11.26 -31.64 5.34
N LYS A 263 12.17 -30.88 5.98
CA LYS A 263 13.51 -31.36 6.33
C LYS A 263 13.44 -32.54 7.30
N ARG A 264 12.63 -32.45 8.36
CA ARG A 264 12.41 -33.55 9.32
C ARG A 264 11.83 -34.79 8.64
N LYS A 265 10.83 -34.61 7.76
CA LYS A 265 10.26 -35.72 6.97
C LYS A 265 11.31 -36.38 6.08
N ARG A 266 12.11 -35.60 5.35
CA ARG A 266 13.20 -36.13 4.49
C ARG A 266 14.24 -36.92 5.28
N VAL A 267 14.61 -36.44 6.48
CA VAL A 267 15.55 -37.16 7.35
C VAL A 267 14.93 -38.43 7.91
N ALA A 268 13.65 -38.39 8.30
CA ALA A 268 12.93 -39.56 8.82
C ALA A 268 12.70 -40.64 7.75
N THR A 269 12.53 -40.27 6.47
CA THR A 269 12.39 -41.21 5.35
C THR A 269 13.71 -41.59 4.69
N ALA A 270 14.82 -40.96 5.06
CA ALA A 270 16.14 -41.37 4.59
C ALA A 270 16.49 -42.75 5.16
N GLN A 271 16.46 -43.77 4.31
CA GLN A 271 16.81 -45.13 4.68
C GLN A 271 18.27 -45.16 5.16
N PRO A 272 18.59 -45.80 6.31
CA PRO A 272 19.95 -45.84 6.81
C PRO A 272 20.87 -46.45 5.76
N ALA A 273 22.02 -45.81 5.52
CA ALA A 273 23.02 -46.30 4.58
C ALA A 273 23.29 -47.79 4.86
N PRO A 274 23.31 -48.66 3.82
CA PRO A 274 23.44 -50.10 4.03
C PRO A 274 24.71 -50.37 4.84
N LYS A 275 24.54 -51.03 5.99
CA LYS A 275 25.67 -51.44 6.83
C LYS A 275 26.63 -52.27 5.94
N PRO A 276 27.95 -52.02 5.99
CA PRO A 276 28.90 -52.78 5.18
C PRO A 276 28.76 -54.27 5.53
N VAL A 277 28.22 -55.03 4.59
CA VAL A 277 28.11 -56.49 4.71
C VAL A 277 29.52 -57.05 4.70
N LYS A 278 29.94 -57.61 5.83
CA LYS A 278 31.19 -58.39 5.90
C LYS A 278 31.04 -59.58 4.93
N PRO A 279 32.01 -59.82 4.02
CA PRO A 279 31.93 -60.93 3.09
C PRO A 279 31.89 -62.25 3.87
N VAL A 280 30.94 -63.12 3.51
CA VAL A 280 30.78 -64.46 4.09
C VAL A 280 32.07 -65.24 3.85
N PRO A 281 32.68 -65.86 4.88
CA PRO A 281 33.89 -66.65 4.70
C PRO A 281 33.59 -67.85 3.78
N LYS A 282 34.41 -67.99 2.74
CA LYS A 282 34.33 -69.11 1.78
C LYS A 282 34.58 -70.41 2.54
N ALA A 283 33.56 -71.27 2.60
CA ALA A 283 33.67 -72.60 3.19
C ALA A 283 34.79 -73.38 2.48
N THR A 284 35.86 -73.65 3.21
CA THR A 284 36.95 -74.52 2.79
C THR A 284 36.48 -75.95 3.04
N GLY A 285 36.33 -76.73 1.96
CA GLY A 285 35.84 -78.10 2.02
C GLY A 285 36.75 -79.00 2.85
N GLY A 286 36.24 -79.50 3.98
CA GLY A 286 36.74 -80.67 4.67
C GLY A 286 35.81 -81.83 4.38
N GLY A 287 36.20 -82.71 3.47
CA GLY A 287 35.40 -83.86 3.06
C GLY A 287 35.28 -84.93 4.15
N THR A 288 34.09 -85.48 4.30
CA THR A 288 33.88 -86.83 4.84
C THR A 288 33.43 -87.69 3.66
N PRO A 289 34.11 -88.80 3.33
CA PRO A 289 33.70 -89.62 2.19
C PRO A 289 32.36 -90.29 2.52
N ALA A 290 31.36 -90.03 1.67
CA ALA A 290 30.06 -90.68 1.77
C ALA A 290 30.22 -92.17 1.43
N THR A 291 30.17 -93.05 2.43
CA THR A 291 30.03 -94.50 2.26
C THR A 291 28.60 -94.82 1.85
N GLY A 292 28.29 -94.61 0.57
CA GLY A 292 27.02 -94.98 -0.05
C GLY A 292 27.11 -94.94 -1.58
N PRO A 293 26.27 -95.72 -2.29
CA PRO A 293 26.21 -95.69 -3.75
C PRO A 293 25.95 -94.26 -4.22
N SER A 294 26.85 -93.70 -5.03
CA SER A 294 26.70 -92.35 -5.56
C SER A 294 26.13 -92.41 -6.97
N ASP A 295 25.19 -91.50 -7.27
CA ASP A 295 24.55 -91.38 -8.59
C ASP A 295 25.52 -90.96 -9.71
N LYS A 296 26.78 -90.66 -9.36
CA LYS A 296 27.87 -90.37 -10.31
C LYS A 296 28.66 -91.62 -10.71
N GLN A 297 28.35 -92.78 -10.15
CA GLN A 297 29.01 -94.05 -10.48
C GLN A 297 28.26 -94.76 -11.62
N GLY A 298 28.99 -95.38 -12.55
CA GLY A 298 28.38 -96.14 -13.64
C GLY A 298 27.50 -97.28 -13.13
N VAL A 299 26.46 -97.64 -13.89
CA VAL A 299 25.38 -98.55 -13.46
C VAL A 299 25.89 -99.87 -12.87
N ASP A 300 26.94 -100.48 -13.45
CA ASP A 300 27.53 -101.73 -12.93
C ASP A 300 28.27 -101.57 -11.60
N ALA A 301 28.85 -100.41 -11.33
CA ALA A 301 29.48 -100.11 -10.04
C ALA A 301 28.40 -99.83 -8.99
N TRP A 302 27.35 -99.12 -9.37
CA TRP A 302 26.22 -98.83 -8.50
C TRP A 302 25.48 -100.10 -8.06
N MET A 303 25.19 -101.02 -8.99
CA MET A 303 24.53 -102.30 -8.66
C MET A 303 25.36 -103.18 -7.74
N ARG A 304 26.69 -103.18 -7.87
CA ARG A 304 27.59 -103.91 -6.96
C ARG A 304 27.58 -103.32 -5.55
N SER A 305 27.68 -102.00 -5.41
CA SER A 305 27.58 -101.34 -4.11
C SER A 305 26.20 -101.50 -3.48
N ARG A 306 25.11 -101.51 -4.27
CA ARG A 306 23.75 -101.78 -3.79
C ARG A 306 23.58 -103.21 -3.28
N LYS A 307 24.18 -104.20 -3.97
CA LYS A 307 24.09 -105.62 -3.59
C LYS A 307 24.88 -105.95 -2.33
N GLN A 308 25.93 -105.17 -2.01
CA GLN A 308 26.63 -105.26 -0.73
C GLN A 308 25.86 -104.65 0.45
N GLN A 309 24.77 -103.93 0.19
CA GLN A 309 23.90 -103.33 1.22
C GLN A 309 22.65 -104.17 1.55
N LEU A 310 22.48 -105.33 0.91
CA LEU A 310 21.41 -106.32 1.14
C LEU A 310 22.00 -107.60 1.73
#